data_AF-A0A7U9SZ93-F1
#
_entry.id   AF-A0A7U9SZ93-F1
#
_cell.length_a   1.000
_cell.length_b   1.000
_cell.length_c   1.000
_cell.angle_alpha   90.00
_cell.angle_beta   90.00
_cell.angle_gamma   90.00
#
_symmetry.space_group_name_H-M   'P 1'
#
loop_
_entity.id
_entity.type
_entity.pdbx_description
1 polymer ?
#
loop_
_entity_poly.entity_id
_entity_poly.type
_entity_poly.pdbx_seq_one_letter_code
_entity_poly.pdbx_strand_id
1 'polypeptide(L)'
;MNVNGINNGAYMTVQKGRVPKLRNESSNFQNSFNGVHTLVMGGLCSRGLADGGCVTVYKAEGYSAENPIMRVVTRAADGQEHEQLIYPAKVDPASATRTEIDALAAYLVDEKKLDGMAALRIGAGAEKGTESFSTAFAEKKNFYAIAEEMMKMQYECRNLAGYASYQKILSAFDAFMDKG
;
A
#
# COMPACT_ATOMS: atom_id res chain seq x y z
N MET A 1 42.97 -24.78 -56.55
CA MET A 1 42.51 -23.38 -56.61
C MET A 1 41.40 -23.20 -55.58
N ASN A 2 41.48 -22.09 -54.84
CA ASN A 2 40.39 -21.41 -54.12
C ASN A 2 39.71 -22.12 -52.94
N VAL A 3 39.38 -21.47 -51.81
CA VAL A 3 39.91 -20.35 -51.02
C VAL A 3 39.31 -20.57 -49.63
N ASN A 4 40.09 -20.33 -48.56
CA ASN A 4 39.63 -20.40 -47.17
C ASN A 4 38.65 -19.26 -46.85
N GLY A 5 37.43 -19.61 -46.46
CA GLY A 5 36.45 -18.71 -45.85
C GLY A 5 36.16 -19.12 -44.41
N ILE A 6 36.53 -18.25 -43.48
CA ILE A 6 36.23 -18.29 -42.05
C ILE A 6 34.71 -18.28 -41.84
N ASN A 7 34.16 -19.12 -40.95
CA ASN A 7 32.87 -18.81 -40.34
C ASN A 7 32.78 -19.25 -38.86
N ASN A 8 32.20 -18.36 -38.08
CA ASN A 8 32.13 -18.30 -36.63
C ASN A 8 31.02 -19.20 -36.06
N GLY A 9 31.29 -19.77 -34.88
CA GLY A 9 30.31 -19.92 -33.79
C GLY A 9 29.32 -21.08 -33.85
N ALA A 10 29.73 -22.27 -33.40
CA ALA A 10 28.80 -23.31 -32.94
C ALA A 10 28.84 -23.39 -31.40
N TYR A 11 27.72 -23.09 -30.73
CA TYR A 11 27.56 -23.39 -29.31
C TYR A 11 27.17 -24.87 -29.14
N MET A 12 27.93 -25.58 -28.30
CA MET A 12 27.75 -26.99 -27.95
C MET A 12 26.52 -27.23 -27.06
N THR A 13 25.79 -28.31 -27.31
CA THR A 13 24.66 -28.79 -26.50
C THR A 13 25.16 -29.56 -25.27
N VAL A 14 24.75 -29.17 -24.06
CA VAL A 14 25.13 -29.88 -22.81
C VAL A 14 24.05 -30.91 -22.43
N GLN A 15 24.47 -32.16 -22.25
CA GLN A 15 23.64 -33.32 -21.87
C GLN A 15 23.21 -33.28 -20.38
N LYS A 16 21.95 -33.66 -20.11
CA LYS A 16 21.34 -33.76 -18.77
C LYS A 16 21.88 -34.94 -17.96
N GLY A 17 22.59 -34.67 -16.86
CA GLY A 17 22.75 -35.58 -15.72
C GLY A 17 21.72 -35.31 -14.62
N ARG A 18 21.12 -36.34 -14.02
CA ARG A 18 20.14 -36.23 -12.91
C ARG A 18 20.81 -36.33 -11.55
N VAL A 19 20.55 -35.37 -10.65
CA VAL A 19 20.20 -35.47 -9.19
C VAL A 19 20.18 -34.05 -8.58
N PRO A 20 19.50 -33.75 -7.45
CA PRO A 20 18.41 -34.42 -6.71
C PRO A 20 17.12 -33.54 -6.65
N LYS A 21 15.95 -34.14 -6.37
CA LYS A 21 14.71 -33.38 -6.12
C LYS A 21 14.76 -32.68 -4.76
N LEU A 22 15.17 -31.42 -4.73
CA LEU A 22 14.73 -30.50 -3.68
C LEU A 22 13.22 -30.35 -3.84
N ARG A 23 12.46 -30.79 -2.83
CA ARG A 23 11.04 -30.52 -2.73
C ARG A 23 10.92 -29.02 -2.53
N ASN A 24 10.73 -28.29 -3.62
CA ASN A 24 10.38 -26.89 -3.59
C ASN A 24 8.91 -26.87 -3.16
N GLU A 25 8.67 -26.93 -1.84
CA GLU A 25 7.42 -26.41 -1.30
C GLU A 25 7.53 -24.90 -1.44
N SER A 26 7.30 -24.42 -2.66
CA SER A 26 6.92 -23.04 -2.87
C SER A 26 5.66 -22.85 -2.02
N SER A 27 5.79 -22.22 -0.86
CA SER A 27 4.65 -21.53 -0.25
C SER A 27 4.09 -20.68 -1.37
N ASN A 28 2.93 -21.06 -1.88
CA ASN A 28 2.23 -20.30 -2.90
C ASN A 28 2.15 -18.87 -2.37
N PHE A 29 2.98 -17.97 -2.88
CA PHE A 29 2.74 -16.55 -2.72
C PHE A 29 1.56 -16.26 -3.64
N GLN A 30 0.37 -16.62 -3.16
CA GLN A 30 -0.87 -16.14 -3.72
C GLN A 30 -0.90 -14.66 -3.40
N ASN A 31 -0.54 -13.86 -4.40
CA ASN A 31 -1.02 -12.49 -4.46
C ASN A 31 -2.55 -12.56 -4.24
N SER A 32 -3.02 -12.11 -3.08
CA SER A 32 -4.45 -12.07 -2.72
C SER A 32 -5.25 -11.04 -3.56
N PHE A 33 -4.69 -10.53 -4.66
CA PHE A 33 -5.27 -9.50 -5.51
C PHE A 33 -6.17 -10.10 -6.60
N ASN A 34 -7.07 -11.01 -6.23
CA ASN A 34 -8.04 -11.65 -7.15
C ASN A 34 -9.41 -10.94 -7.21
N GLY A 35 -9.56 -9.80 -6.54
CA GLY A 35 -10.75 -8.96 -6.69
C GLY A 35 -10.70 -8.15 -7.99
N VAL A 36 -11.84 -7.92 -8.63
CA VAL A 36 -11.97 -6.88 -9.65
C VAL A 36 -11.71 -5.54 -8.94
N HIS A 37 -10.47 -5.07 -8.97
CA HIS A 37 -10.15 -3.73 -8.50
C HIS A 37 -10.84 -2.74 -9.43
N THR A 38 -12.03 -2.30 -9.04
CA THR A 38 -12.67 -1.16 -9.70
C THR A 38 -11.93 0.07 -9.20
N LEU A 39 -10.76 0.35 -9.78
CA LEU A 39 -10.09 1.63 -9.61
C LEU A 39 -11.05 2.68 -10.15
N VAL A 40 -11.70 3.40 -9.26
CA VAL A 40 -12.67 4.42 -9.67
C VAL A 40 -11.90 5.66 -10.08
N MET A 41 -12.11 6.11 -11.32
CA MET A 41 -11.45 7.27 -11.88
C MET A 41 -11.75 8.53 -11.05
N GLY A 42 -10.74 9.38 -10.88
CA GLY A 42 -10.84 10.64 -10.13
C GLY A 42 -10.58 10.55 -8.63
N GLY A 43 -10.33 9.35 -8.10
CA GLY A 43 -9.83 9.17 -6.73
C GLY A 43 -8.37 9.61 -6.58
N LEU A 44 -8.01 10.11 -5.40
CA LEU A 44 -6.63 10.42 -5.01
C LEU A 44 -5.84 9.16 -4.64
N CYS A 45 -6.50 8.19 -4.02
CA CYS A 45 -5.95 6.86 -3.78
C CYS A 45 -7.07 5.81 -3.79
N SER A 46 -6.69 4.57 -4.09
CA SER A 46 -7.59 3.42 -4.01
C SER A 46 -6.84 2.19 -3.51
N ARG A 47 -7.50 1.39 -2.66
CA ARG A 47 -6.95 0.19 -2.04
C ARG A 47 -7.99 -0.93 -2.13
N GLY A 48 -7.57 -2.13 -2.49
CA GLY A 48 -8.47 -3.29 -2.46
C GLY A 48 -8.59 -3.90 -1.07
N LEU A 49 -9.73 -4.54 -0.82
CA LEU A 49 -10.01 -5.29 0.39
C LEU A 49 -9.90 -6.80 0.10
N ALA A 50 -9.70 -7.60 1.14
CA ALA A 50 -9.51 -9.04 1.00
C ALA A 50 -10.78 -9.77 0.52
N ASP A 51 -11.95 -9.19 0.76
CA ASP A 51 -13.25 -9.69 0.31
C ASP A 51 -13.60 -9.29 -1.14
N GLY A 52 -12.66 -8.67 -1.86
CA GLY A 52 -12.86 -8.22 -3.23
C GLY A 52 -13.48 -6.83 -3.36
N GLY A 53 -13.79 -6.16 -2.24
CA GLY A 53 -14.17 -4.75 -2.23
C GLY A 53 -12.99 -3.79 -2.46
N CYS A 54 -13.27 -2.49 -2.37
CA CYS A 54 -12.25 -1.45 -2.39
C CYS A 54 -12.60 -0.25 -1.51
N VAL A 55 -11.59 0.51 -1.14
CA VAL A 55 -11.70 1.85 -0.54
C VAL A 55 -11.13 2.83 -1.54
N THR A 56 -11.84 3.93 -1.82
CA THR A 56 -11.35 5.00 -2.68
C THR A 56 -11.56 6.35 -2.00
N VAL A 57 -10.53 7.18 -2.00
CA VAL A 57 -10.53 8.50 -1.37
C VAL A 57 -10.60 9.58 -2.45
N TYR A 58 -11.45 10.58 -2.24
CA TYR A 58 -11.63 11.74 -3.11
C TYR A 58 -11.53 13.03 -2.28
N LYS A 59 -11.29 14.16 -2.96
CA LYS A 59 -11.65 15.46 -2.40
C LYS A 59 -13.17 15.53 -2.31
N ALA A 60 -13.70 15.91 -1.15
CA ALA A 60 -15.13 16.14 -1.00
C ALA A 60 -15.54 17.45 -1.69
N GLU A 61 -16.84 17.62 -1.90
CA GLU A 61 -17.39 18.94 -2.24
C GLU A 61 -17.05 19.94 -1.12
N GLY A 62 -16.63 21.15 -1.50
CA GLY A 62 -16.22 22.19 -0.55
C GLY A 62 -14.81 22.02 0.04
N TYR A 63 -14.00 21.09 -0.48
CA TYR A 63 -12.58 21.00 -0.12
C TYR A 63 -11.84 22.33 -0.37
N SER A 64 -11.14 22.82 0.65
CA SER A 64 -10.14 23.90 0.54
C SER A 64 -8.89 23.58 1.35
N ALA A 65 -7.81 24.35 1.16
CA ALA A 65 -6.59 24.17 1.95
C ALA A 65 -6.81 24.47 3.44
N GLU A 66 -7.73 25.39 3.76
CA GLU A 66 -8.11 25.78 5.11
C GLU A 66 -9.11 24.81 5.74
N ASN A 67 -9.89 24.10 4.92
CA ASN A 67 -10.88 23.12 5.34
C ASN A 67 -10.79 21.86 4.47
N PRO A 68 -9.75 21.04 4.65
CA PRO A 68 -9.62 19.80 3.89
C PRO A 68 -10.69 18.81 4.37
N ILE A 69 -11.55 18.39 3.45
CA ILE A 69 -12.55 17.34 3.67
C ILE A 69 -12.36 16.27 2.61
N MET A 70 -12.14 15.04 3.05
CA MET A 70 -11.96 13.88 2.19
C MET A 70 -13.25 13.07 2.18
N ARG A 71 -13.71 12.70 0.99
CA ARG A 71 -14.82 11.76 0.82
C ARG A 71 -14.24 10.38 0.60
N VAL A 72 -14.52 9.45 1.50
CA VAL A 72 -14.05 8.06 1.42
C VAL A 72 -15.23 7.17 1.09
N VAL A 73 -15.11 6.42 -0.01
CA VAL A 73 -16.11 5.42 -0.41
C VAL A 73 -15.50 4.04 -0.25
N THR A 74 -16.08 3.26 0.64
CA THR A 74 -15.84 1.82 0.72
C THR A 74 -16.92 1.13 -0.11
N ARG A 75 -16.53 0.29 -1.05
CA ARG A 75 -17.44 -0.49 -1.90
C ARG A 75 -17.18 -1.98 -1.69
N ALA A 76 -18.20 -2.75 -1.38
CA ALA A 76 -18.13 -4.20 -1.28
C ALA A 76 -18.11 -4.84 -2.69
N ALA A 77 -17.75 -6.13 -2.76
CA ALA A 77 -17.69 -6.86 -4.02
C ALA A 77 -19.07 -6.99 -4.72
N ASP A 78 -20.17 -6.95 -3.96
CA ASP A 78 -21.54 -6.99 -4.48
C ASP A 78 -22.07 -5.60 -4.92
N GLY A 79 -21.26 -4.55 -4.76
CA GLY A 79 -21.61 -3.18 -5.11
C GLY A 79 -22.23 -2.35 -3.98
N GLN A 80 -22.42 -2.90 -2.77
CA GLN A 80 -22.82 -2.11 -1.62
C GLN A 80 -21.79 -1.02 -1.32
N GLU A 81 -22.23 0.21 -1.04
CA GLU A 81 -21.36 1.33 -0.68
C GLU A 81 -21.58 1.81 0.74
N HIS A 82 -20.49 2.29 1.34
CA HIS A 82 -20.48 3.07 2.57
C HIS A 82 -19.60 4.30 2.36
N GLU A 83 -20.17 5.49 2.58
CA GLU A 83 -19.49 6.76 2.39
C GLU A 83 -19.21 7.44 3.74
N GLN A 84 -18.02 8.03 3.87
CA GLN A 84 -17.61 8.81 5.02
C GLN A 84 -17.01 10.14 4.57
N LEU A 85 -17.39 11.23 5.25
CA LEU A 85 -16.66 12.49 5.19
C LEU A 85 -15.65 12.53 6.34
N ILE A 86 -14.36 12.57 5.99
CA ILE A 86 -13.26 12.54 6.93
C ILE A 86 -12.53 13.88 6.85
N TYR A 87 -12.36 14.50 8.01
CA TYR A 87 -11.58 15.72 8.17
C TYR A 87 -10.17 15.30 8.58
N PRO A 88 -9.15 15.40 7.70
CA PRO A 88 -7.81 14.96 8.03
C PRO A 88 -7.33 15.58 9.35
N ALA A 89 -7.62 16.88 9.57
CA ALA A 89 -7.28 17.63 10.78
C ALA A 89 -7.75 17.02 12.10
N LYS A 90 -8.72 16.09 12.05
CA LYS A 90 -9.28 15.41 13.23
C LYS A 90 -8.85 13.95 13.34
N VAL A 91 -8.06 13.45 12.38
CA VAL A 91 -7.56 12.08 12.39
C VAL A 91 -6.38 12.00 13.34
N ASP A 92 -6.50 11.17 14.38
CA ASP A 92 -5.40 10.80 15.27
C ASP A 92 -4.78 9.48 14.79
N PRO A 93 -3.53 9.48 14.27
CA PRO A 93 -2.88 8.26 13.81
C PRO A 93 -2.66 7.20 14.91
N ALA A 94 -2.72 7.58 16.19
CA ALA A 94 -2.66 6.63 17.30
C ALA A 94 -4.01 5.93 17.58
N SER A 95 -5.11 6.41 17.01
CA SER A 95 -6.46 5.87 17.19
C SER A 95 -7.39 6.18 16.00
N ALA A 96 -7.06 5.61 14.85
CA ALA A 96 -7.77 5.82 13.60
C ALA A 96 -8.31 4.50 13.02
N THR A 97 -9.38 4.57 12.24
CA THR A 97 -9.78 3.47 11.35
C THR A 97 -8.87 3.40 10.13
N ARG A 98 -8.96 2.31 9.36
CA ARG A 98 -8.21 2.22 8.12
C ARG A 98 -8.65 3.29 7.11
N THR A 99 -9.95 3.55 6.98
CA THR A 99 -10.46 4.64 6.12
C THR A 99 -10.00 6.03 6.56
N GLU A 100 -9.93 6.30 7.87
CA GLU A 100 -9.41 7.57 8.42
C GLU A 100 -7.93 7.78 8.06
N ILE A 101 -7.11 6.73 8.16
CA ILE A 101 -5.70 6.80 7.76
C ILE A 101 -5.52 6.92 6.25
N ASP A 102 -6.31 6.21 5.44
CA ASP A 102 -6.25 6.31 3.98
C ASP A 102 -6.58 7.76 3.53
N ALA A 103 -7.56 8.41 4.19
CA ALA A 103 -7.90 9.81 3.95
C ALA A 103 -6.76 10.76 4.36
N LEU A 104 -6.19 10.58 5.55
CA LEU A 104 -5.06 11.39 6.02
C LEU A 104 -3.86 11.27 5.06
N ALA A 105 -3.54 10.07 4.62
CA ALA A 105 -2.45 9.82 3.70
C ALA A 105 -2.65 10.50 2.34
N ALA A 106 -3.85 10.37 1.76
CA ALA A 106 -4.18 11.02 0.50
C ALA A 106 -4.07 12.54 0.61
N TYR A 107 -4.53 13.12 1.73
CA TYR A 107 -4.37 14.54 2.02
C TYR A 107 -2.90 14.95 2.14
N LEU A 108 -2.08 14.21 2.88
CA LEU A 108 -0.64 14.50 3.03
C LEU A 108 0.11 14.44 1.69
N VAL A 109 -0.30 13.56 0.77
CA VAL A 109 0.23 13.50 -0.59
C VAL A 109 -0.21 14.71 -1.43
N ASP A 110 -1.49 15.08 -1.38
CA ASP A 110 -2.02 16.25 -2.09
C ASP A 110 -1.30 17.55 -1.65
N GLU A 111 -1.02 17.65 -0.36
CA GLU A 111 -0.26 18.73 0.27
C GLU A 111 1.28 18.62 0.08
N LYS A 112 1.75 17.60 -0.64
CA LYS A 112 3.19 17.33 -0.90
C LYS A 112 4.02 17.15 0.37
N LYS A 113 3.40 16.75 1.48
CA LYS A 113 4.03 16.45 2.77
C LYS A 113 4.46 14.99 2.87
N LEU A 114 3.87 14.12 2.06
CA LEU A 114 4.23 12.70 1.94
C LEU A 114 4.29 12.31 0.47
N ASP A 115 5.22 11.44 0.09
CA ASP A 115 5.25 10.89 -1.27
C ASP A 115 4.29 9.69 -1.40
N GLY A 116 3.80 9.45 -2.62
CA GLY A 116 2.82 8.39 -2.87
C GLY A 116 3.31 6.98 -2.50
N MET A 117 4.62 6.72 -2.59
CA MET A 117 5.18 5.41 -2.20
C MET A 117 5.17 5.21 -0.69
N ALA A 118 5.47 6.26 0.07
CA ALA A 118 5.33 6.25 1.52
C ALA A 118 3.84 6.15 1.93
N ALA A 119 2.94 6.86 1.24
CA ALA A 119 1.50 6.75 1.48
C ALA A 119 0.95 5.34 1.25
N LEU A 120 1.42 4.61 0.23
CA LEU A 120 1.03 3.20 0.04
C LEU A 120 1.46 2.27 1.18
N ARG A 121 2.48 2.67 1.96
CA ARG A 121 2.96 1.92 3.13
C ARG A 121 2.26 2.33 4.41
N ILE A 122 1.46 3.38 4.39
CA ILE A 122 0.73 3.83 5.58
C ILE A 122 -0.29 2.73 5.93
N GLY A 123 -0.14 2.12 7.10
CA GLY A 123 -0.90 0.93 7.51
C GLY A 123 -0.48 -0.41 6.90
N ALA A 124 0.59 -0.46 6.10
CA ALA A 124 1.28 -1.73 5.87
C ALA A 124 1.78 -2.27 7.22
N GLY A 125 1.51 -3.54 7.51
CA GLY A 125 1.71 -4.14 8.85
C GLY A 125 0.47 -4.12 9.75
N ALA A 126 -0.52 -3.26 9.48
CA ALA A 126 -1.84 -3.29 10.15
C ALA A 126 -2.80 -4.33 9.53
N GLU A 127 -2.49 -4.76 8.31
CA GLU A 127 -3.27 -5.67 7.49
C GLU A 127 -2.84 -7.11 7.76
N LYS A 128 -3.74 -7.92 8.34
CA LYS A 128 -3.54 -9.38 8.48
C LYS A 128 -4.03 -10.16 7.25
N GLY A 129 -4.29 -9.47 6.13
CA GLY A 129 -4.98 -10.05 4.98
C GLY A 129 -6.45 -10.39 5.23
N THR A 130 -7.05 -9.84 6.30
CA THR A 130 -8.43 -10.13 6.72
C THR A 130 -9.34 -8.91 6.65
N GLU A 131 -8.85 -7.78 6.12
CA GLU A 131 -9.65 -6.57 6.05
C GLU A 131 -10.76 -6.74 5.00
N SER A 132 -11.97 -6.42 5.41
CA SER A 132 -13.23 -6.56 4.68
C SER A 132 -13.93 -5.21 4.63
N PHE A 133 -15.01 -5.13 3.86
CA PHE A 133 -15.90 -3.98 3.79
C PHE A 133 -16.25 -3.45 5.19
N SER A 134 -16.76 -4.30 6.08
CA SER A 134 -17.22 -3.89 7.40
C SER A 134 -16.10 -3.50 8.37
N THR A 135 -14.90 -4.08 8.22
CA THR A 135 -13.80 -3.82 9.16
C THR A 135 -12.99 -2.57 8.78
N ALA A 136 -12.95 -2.20 7.49
CA ALA A 136 -12.21 -1.04 6.98
C ALA A 136 -12.56 0.29 7.69
N PHE A 137 -13.82 0.44 8.10
CA PHE A 137 -14.34 1.66 8.72
C PHE A 137 -14.83 1.50 10.17
N ALA A 138 -14.66 0.32 10.77
CA ALA A 138 -15.15 0.04 12.13
C ALA A 138 -14.04 -0.12 13.16
N GLU A 139 -12.91 -0.74 12.80
CA GLU A 139 -11.84 -1.05 13.76
C GLU A 139 -10.83 0.09 13.83
N LYS A 140 -10.62 0.63 15.04
CA LYS A 140 -9.54 1.60 15.30
C LYS A 140 -8.23 0.90 15.68
N LYS A 141 -7.13 1.40 15.15
CA LYS A 141 -5.76 0.90 15.38
C LYS A 141 -4.81 2.06 15.65
N ASN A 142 -3.70 1.74 16.31
CA ASN A 142 -2.59 2.66 16.50
C ASN A 142 -1.61 2.53 15.33
N PHE A 143 -1.90 3.26 14.25
CA PHE A 143 -1.08 3.26 13.04
C PHE A 143 0.28 3.94 13.23
N TYR A 144 0.39 4.85 14.20
CA TYR A 144 1.67 5.43 14.59
C TYR A 144 2.62 4.35 15.15
N ALA A 145 2.16 3.57 16.13
CA ALA A 145 2.95 2.48 16.71
C ALA A 145 3.29 1.40 15.68
N ILE A 146 2.37 1.07 14.78
CA ILE A 146 2.61 0.13 13.68
C ILE A 146 3.71 0.66 12.74
N ALA A 147 3.68 1.96 12.39
CA ALA A 147 4.72 2.56 11.56
C ALA A 147 6.09 2.56 12.26
N GLU A 148 6.15 2.79 13.58
CA GLU A 148 7.39 2.63 14.36
C GLU A 148 7.92 1.20 14.35
N GLU A 149 7.06 0.21 14.59
CA GLU A 149 7.43 -1.21 14.58
C GLU A 149 7.97 -1.61 13.22
N MET A 150 7.27 -1.22 12.15
CA MET A 150 7.70 -1.48 10.79
C MET A 150 9.02 -0.77 10.47
N MET A 151 9.22 0.48 10.92
CA MET A 151 10.49 1.17 10.76
C MET A 151 11.65 0.38 11.38
N LYS A 152 11.50 -0.08 12.63
CA LYS A 152 12.50 -0.88 13.35
C LYS A 152 12.79 -2.19 12.61
N MET A 153 11.74 -2.90 12.20
CA MET A 153 11.88 -4.15 11.43
C MET A 153 12.63 -3.93 10.11
N GLN A 154 12.32 -2.86 9.35
CA GLN A 154 13.05 -2.58 8.10
C GLN A 154 14.54 -2.32 8.36
N TYR A 155 14.88 -1.65 9.46
CA TYR A 155 16.28 -1.44 9.87
C TYR A 155 16.99 -2.77 10.20
N GLU A 156 16.36 -3.62 11.00
CA GLU A 156 16.88 -4.94 11.38
C GLU A 156 17.12 -5.84 10.16
N CYS A 157 16.21 -5.81 9.19
CA CYS A 157 16.36 -6.51 7.91
C CYS A 157 17.37 -5.86 6.95
N ARG A 158 18.07 -4.79 7.37
CA ARG A 158 19.00 -3.99 6.54
C ARG A 158 18.35 -3.40 5.27
N ASN A 159 17.03 -3.19 5.30
CA ASN A 159 16.29 -2.50 4.24
C ASN A 159 16.20 -1.00 4.53
N LEU A 160 17.26 -0.27 4.17
CA LEU A 160 17.35 1.17 4.41
C LEU A 160 16.29 1.98 3.65
N ALA A 161 15.87 1.53 2.47
CA ALA A 161 14.80 2.20 1.72
C ALA A 161 13.44 2.08 2.42
N GLY A 162 13.16 0.90 2.99
CA GLY A 162 11.99 0.67 3.84
C GLY A 162 12.04 1.52 5.10
N TYR A 163 13.18 1.53 5.79
CA TYR A 163 13.39 2.36 6.97
C TYR A 163 13.12 3.84 6.69
N ALA A 164 13.74 4.40 5.65
CA ALA A 164 13.56 5.80 5.28
C ALA A 164 12.10 6.12 4.89
N SER A 165 11.37 5.16 4.31
CA SER A 165 9.96 5.34 3.99
C SER A 165 9.09 5.46 5.25
N TYR A 166 9.31 4.60 6.25
CA TYR A 166 8.57 4.69 7.53
C TYR A 166 9.00 5.89 8.37
N GLN A 167 10.27 6.29 8.30
CA GLN A 167 10.74 7.53 8.93
C GLN A 167 9.98 8.75 8.38
N LYS A 168 9.79 8.84 7.05
CA LYS A 168 8.98 9.91 6.44
C LYS A 168 7.53 9.89 6.90
N ILE A 169 6.93 8.71 7.04
CA ILE A 169 5.55 8.56 7.55
C ILE A 169 5.46 9.12 8.97
N LEU A 170 6.36 8.71 9.86
CA LEU A 170 6.36 9.18 11.26
C LEU A 170 6.59 10.69 11.35
N SER A 171 7.56 11.23 10.61
CA SER A 171 7.79 12.68 10.57
C SER A 171 6.58 13.45 10.03
N ALA A 172 5.83 12.88 9.09
CA ALA A 172 4.60 13.48 8.60
C ALA A 172 3.48 13.43 9.66
N PHE A 173 3.38 12.35 10.45
CA PHE A 173 2.46 12.27 11.57
C PHE A 173 2.81 13.27 12.68
N ASP A 174 4.08 13.37 13.06
CA ASP A 174 4.53 14.32 14.09
C ASP A 174 4.20 15.76 13.70
N ALA A 175 4.59 16.16 12.48
CA ALA A 175 4.30 17.49 11.95
C ALA A 175 2.80 17.78 11.79
N PHE A 176 1.97 16.73 11.77
CA PHE A 176 0.52 16.83 11.69
C PHE A 176 -0.11 16.97 13.08
N MET A 177 0.32 16.16 14.04
CA MET A 177 -0.16 16.19 15.42
C MET A 177 0.28 17.47 16.17
N ASP A 178 1.46 18.01 15.84
CA ASP A 178 1.96 19.28 16.41
C ASP A 178 1.15 20.52 15.98
N LYS A 179 0.24 20.39 15.00
CA LYS A 179 -0.62 21.46 14.52
C LYS A 179 -2.04 21.45 15.10
N GLY A 180 -2.32 20.50 16.01
CA GLY A 180 -3.61 20.33 16.69
C GLY A 180 -3.85 21.29 17.83
#